data_AF-V5FT12-F1
#
_entry.id   AF-V5FT12-F1
#
_cell.length_a   1.000
_cell.length_b   1.000
_cell.length_c   1.000
_cell.angle_alpha   90.00
_cell.angle_beta   90.00
_cell.angle_gamma   90.00
#
_symmetry.space_group_name_H-M   'P 1'
#
loop_
_entity.id
_entity.type
_entity.pdbx_description
1 polymer ?
#
loop_
_entity_poly.entity_id
_entity_poly.type
_entity_poly.pdbx_seq_one_letter_code
_entity_poly.pdbx_strand_id
1 'polypeptide(L)'
;AKNVVQSMFGQGTTFMIGGLEVALYMVKDGQDKVTDKSSKYQPIMVFLTDGYPNIGCGSTSEITRIVTQLNMKNNNVPIFSLSFGERADKSFLRELSLKNFGFSRHIYEASDA
;
A
#
# COMPACT_ATOMS: atom_id res chain seq x y z
N ALA A 1 15.32 -1.13 -11.63
CA ALA A 1 14.27 -0.35 -10.94
C ALA A 1 13.96 0.97 -11.65
N LYS A 2 14.89 1.94 -11.71
CA LYS A 2 14.64 3.29 -12.27
C LYS A 2 14.04 3.29 -13.69
N ASN A 3 14.59 2.51 -14.61
CA ASN A 3 14.09 2.43 -16.00
C ASN A 3 12.66 1.89 -16.08
N VAL A 4 12.30 0.93 -15.22
CA VAL A 4 10.93 0.39 -15.17
C VAL A 4 9.96 1.46 -14.67
N VAL A 5 10.32 2.18 -13.61
CA VAL A 5 9.51 3.28 -13.06
C VAL A 5 9.29 4.38 -14.11
N GLN A 6 10.33 4.76 -14.86
CA GLN A 6 10.23 5.77 -15.91
C GLN A 6 9.34 5.34 -17.10
N SER A 7 9.15 4.03 -17.29
CA SER A 7 8.30 3.48 -18.35
C SER A 7 6.85 3.26 -17.94
N MET A 8 6.50 3.46 -16.67
CA MET A 8 5.13 3.30 -16.19
C MET A 8 4.25 4.45 -16.69
N PHE A 9 3.06 4.12 -17.15
CA PHE A 9 2.03 5.09 -17.54
C PHE A 9 0.68 4.68 -16.95
N GLY A 10 -0.15 5.67 -16.64
CA GLY A 10 -1.49 5.43 -16.08
C GLY A 10 -2.43 4.83 -17.13
N GLN A 11 -3.15 3.76 -16.77
CA GLN A 11 -4.09 3.05 -17.66
C GLN A 11 -5.57 3.34 -17.34
N GLY A 12 -5.86 4.48 -16.69
CA GLY A 12 -7.23 4.98 -16.46
C GLY A 12 -8.06 4.25 -15.39
N THR A 13 -7.63 3.09 -14.92
CA THR A 13 -8.26 2.35 -13.81
C THR A 13 -7.37 2.31 -12.57
N THR A 14 -7.98 2.09 -11.40
CA THR A 14 -7.31 2.10 -10.10
C THR A 14 -7.64 0.81 -9.34
N PHE A 15 -6.83 -0.24 -9.53
CA PHE A 15 -6.96 -1.56 -8.91
C PHE A 15 -6.16 -1.67 -7.60
N MET A 16 -6.60 -0.99 -6.54
CA MET A 16 -5.82 -0.88 -5.30
C MET A 16 -5.65 -2.22 -4.58
N ILE A 17 -6.70 -3.04 -4.52
CA ILE A 17 -6.65 -4.32 -3.78
C ILE A 17 -5.56 -5.24 -4.31
N GLY A 18 -5.43 -5.37 -5.65
CA GLY A 18 -4.41 -6.22 -6.24
C GLY A 18 -2.99 -5.77 -5.90
N GLY A 19 -2.73 -4.46 -5.92
CA GLY A 19 -1.42 -3.91 -5.53
C GLY A 19 -1.08 -4.20 -4.06
N LEU A 20 -2.04 -4.02 -3.16
CA LEU A 20 -1.87 -4.26 -1.73
C LEU A 20 -1.68 -5.76 -1.42
N GLU A 21 -2.44 -6.64 -2.06
CA GLU A 21 -2.32 -8.10 -1.90
C GLU A 21 -0.97 -8.61 -2.41
N VAL A 22 -0.55 -8.17 -3.59
CA VAL A 22 0.75 -8.54 -4.18
C VAL A 22 1.89 -8.08 -3.27
N ALA A 23 1.82 -6.86 -2.73
CA ALA A 23 2.85 -6.35 -1.83
C ALA A 23 2.93 -7.17 -0.52
N LEU A 24 1.78 -7.53 0.09
CA LEU A 24 1.76 -8.37 1.29
C LEU A 24 2.27 -9.79 1.00
N TYR A 25 1.98 -10.33 -0.19
CA TYR A 25 2.54 -11.60 -0.64
C TYR A 25 4.06 -11.53 -0.79
N MET A 26 4.59 -10.47 -1.42
CA MET A 26 6.04 -10.26 -1.57
C MET A 26 6.76 -10.14 -0.23
N VAL A 27 6.15 -9.47 0.76
CA VAL A 27 6.72 -9.42 2.11
C VAL A 27 6.79 -10.82 2.71
N LYS A 28 5.71 -11.59 2.63
CA LYS A 28 5.67 -12.96 3.14
C LYS A 28 6.73 -13.85 2.47
N ASP A 29 6.77 -13.86 1.14
CA ASP A 29 7.75 -14.64 0.37
C ASP A 29 9.20 -14.23 0.70
N GLY A 30 9.45 -12.93 0.86
CA GLY A 30 10.75 -12.42 1.29
C GLY A 30 11.13 -12.93 2.68
N GLN A 31 10.21 -12.87 3.64
CA GLN A 31 10.43 -13.38 5.01
C GLN A 31 10.67 -14.89 5.03
N ASP A 32 9.90 -15.66 4.27
CA ASP A 32 10.02 -17.12 4.19
C ASP A 32 11.37 -17.56 3.57
N LYS A 33 11.98 -16.72 2.73
CA LYS A 33 13.30 -16.95 2.11
C LYS A 33 14.49 -16.56 3.00
N VAL A 34 14.28 -15.82 4.08
CA VAL A 34 15.36 -15.46 5.01
C VAL A 34 15.74 -16.70 5.83
N THR A 35 16.84 -17.36 5.45
CA THR A 35 17.36 -18.56 6.12
C THR A 35 18.17 -18.23 7.37
N ASP A 36 18.73 -17.03 7.44
CA ASP A 36 19.48 -16.53 8.60
C ASP A 36 18.54 -15.87 9.61
N LYS A 37 18.20 -16.63 10.66
CA LYS A 37 17.37 -16.17 11.78
C LYS A 37 18.00 -15.04 12.60
N SER A 38 19.30 -14.76 12.42
CA SER A 38 19.97 -13.62 13.05
C SER A 38 19.74 -12.31 12.29
N SER A 39 19.37 -12.39 11.00
CA SER A 39 19.02 -11.22 10.20
C SER A 39 17.60 -10.76 10.52
N LYS A 40 17.49 -9.67 11.30
CA LYS A 40 16.21 -9.04 11.64
C LYS A 40 15.85 -7.98 10.61
N TYR A 41 15.23 -8.40 9.51
CA TYR A 41 14.63 -7.46 8.57
C TYR A 41 13.22 -7.08 9.05
N GLN A 42 12.96 -5.78 9.19
CA GLN A 42 11.63 -5.26 9.49
C GLN A 42 11.00 -4.75 8.19
N PRO A 43 9.97 -5.42 7.65
CA PRO A 43 9.32 -4.97 6.42
C PRO A 43 8.56 -3.67 6.65
N ILE A 44 8.54 -2.84 5.61
CA ILE A 44 7.72 -1.63 5.51
C ILE A 44 7.00 -1.64 4.17
N MET A 45 5.76 -1.14 4.14
CA MET A 45 5.00 -0.96 2.92
C MET A 45 4.63 0.51 2.75
N VAL A 46 4.92 1.07 1.57
CA VAL A 46 4.50 2.42 1.19
C VAL A 46 3.55 2.31 0.00
N PHE A 47 2.35 2.84 0.14
CA PHE A 47 1.31 2.82 -0.87
C PHE A 47 1.00 4.24 -1.34
N LEU A 48 1.23 4.54 -2.62
CA LEU A 48 1.05 5.87 -3.21
C LEU A 48 -0.14 5.84 -4.19
N THR A 49 -1.04 6.83 -4.09
CA THR A 49 -2.13 7.01 -5.07
C THR A 49 -2.57 8.46 -5.18
N ASP A 50 -3.07 8.82 -6.36
CA ASP A 50 -3.70 10.09 -6.67
C ASP A 50 -5.23 10.01 -6.83
N GLY A 51 -5.82 8.82 -6.68
CA GLY A 51 -7.22 8.55 -7.00
C GLY A 51 -7.94 7.63 -6.02
N TYR A 52 -9.20 7.35 -6.29
CA TYR A 52 -10.03 6.39 -5.56
C TYR A 52 -10.04 5.02 -6.25
N PRO A 53 -10.23 3.90 -5.50
CA PRO A 53 -10.33 2.57 -6.10
C PRO A 53 -11.60 2.48 -6.95
N ASN A 54 -11.50 2.00 -8.19
CA ASN A 54 -12.65 1.92 -9.11
C ASN A 54 -12.89 0.52 -9.72
N ILE A 55 -11.97 -0.42 -9.51
CA ILE A 55 -12.12 -1.83 -9.91
C ILE A 55 -11.58 -2.75 -8.80
N GLY A 56 -12.09 -3.99 -8.74
CA GLY A 56 -11.56 -5.07 -7.91
C GLY A 56 -12.24 -5.33 -6.56
N CYS A 57 -12.84 -4.32 -5.94
CA CYS A 57 -13.63 -4.46 -4.70
C CYS A 57 -14.87 -3.57 -4.72
N GLY A 58 -15.89 -3.93 -3.95
CA GLY A 58 -17.15 -3.20 -3.89
C GLY A 58 -17.10 -1.95 -3.01
N SER A 59 -16.12 -1.83 -2.10
CA SER A 59 -15.95 -0.64 -1.26
C SER A 59 -14.54 -0.50 -0.68
N THR A 60 -14.18 0.72 -0.28
CA THR A 60 -12.95 1.01 0.49
C THR A 60 -12.92 0.28 1.84
N SER A 61 -14.06 0.14 2.51
CA SER A 61 -14.19 -0.64 3.75
C SER A 61 -13.88 -2.13 3.53
N GLU A 62 -14.30 -2.70 2.41
CA GLU A 62 -13.99 -4.08 2.04
C GLU A 62 -12.49 -4.26 1.77
N ILE A 63 -11.86 -3.35 1.03
CA ILE A 63 -10.41 -3.35 0.81
C ILE A 63 -9.68 -3.32 2.16
N THR A 64 -10.02 -2.37 3.03
CA THR A 64 -9.41 -2.25 4.35
C THR A 64 -9.57 -3.53 5.18
N ARG A 65 -10.76 -4.15 5.16
CA ARG A 65 -11.01 -5.42 5.86
C ARG A 65 -10.12 -6.54 5.34
N ILE A 66 -10.07 -6.75 4.03
CA ILE A 66 -9.29 -7.82 3.39
C ILE A 66 -7.80 -7.62 3.68
N VAL A 67 -7.28 -6.42 3.42
CA VAL A 67 -5.86 -6.09 3.61
C VAL A 67 -5.45 -6.26 5.06
N THR A 68 -6.27 -5.80 6.02
CA THR A 68 -5.98 -5.97 7.45
C THR A 68 -5.94 -7.45 7.85
N GLN A 69 -6.90 -8.25 7.37
CA GLN A 69 -6.91 -9.70 7.65
C GLN A 69 -5.70 -10.42 7.07
N LEU A 70 -5.24 -10.04 5.87
CA LEU A 70 -4.05 -10.60 5.25
C LEU A 70 -2.78 -10.17 6.00
N ASN A 71 -2.68 -8.90 6.36
CA ASN A 71 -1.52 -8.36 7.06
C ASN A 71 -1.32 -8.96 8.46
N MET A 72 -2.42 -9.22 9.18
CA MET A 72 -2.38 -9.93 10.46
C MET A 72 -1.77 -11.34 10.35
N LYS A 73 -1.89 -11.99 9.19
CA LYS A 73 -1.27 -13.30 8.92
C LYS A 73 0.19 -13.18 8.46
N ASN A 74 0.61 -11.98 8.03
CA ASN A 74 1.90 -11.71 7.40
C ASN A 74 2.76 -10.77 8.26
N ASN A 75 2.81 -11.04 9.56
CA ASN A 75 3.72 -10.37 10.50
C ASN A 75 3.47 -8.86 10.73
N ASN A 76 2.22 -8.39 10.56
CA ASN A 76 1.80 -7.04 10.95
C ASN A 76 2.69 -5.94 10.34
N VAL A 77 2.84 -5.96 9.01
CA VAL A 77 3.64 -4.99 8.26
C VAL A 77 3.03 -3.59 8.41
N PRO A 78 3.81 -2.56 8.80
CA PRO A 78 3.36 -1.18 8.72
C PRO A 78 3.04 -0.76 7.29
N ILE A 79 1.79 -0.33 7.05
CA ILE A 79 1.34 0.21 5.76
C ILE A 79 1.22 1.73 5.88
N PHE A 80 2.12 2.45 5.21
CA PHE A 80 2.10 3.90 5.10
C PHE A 80 1.45 4.32 3.78
N SER A 81 0.40 5.12 3.85
CA SER A 81 -0.28 5.61 2.64
C SER A 81 0.12 7.05 2.31
N LEU A 82 0.48 7.29 1.06
CA LEU A 82 0.75 8.62 0.51
C LEU A 82 -0.35 8.94 -0.50
N SER A 83 -0.98 10.09 -0.32
CA SER A 83 -1.98 10.61 -1.26
C SER A 83 -1.44 11.83 -1.97
N PHE A 84 -1.74 11.96 -3.25
CA PHE A 84 -1.42 13.13 -4.07
C PHE A 84 -2.68 13.64 -4.77
N GLY A 85 -2.78 14.94 -5.04
CA GLY A 85 -3.94 15.52 -5.73
C GLY A 85 -5.28 15.37 -5.00
N GLU A 86 -6.35 15.90 -5.60
CA GLU A 86 -7.64 16.02 -4.90
C GLU A 86 -8.55 14.79 -5.02
N ARG A 87 -8.20 13.82 -5.88
CA ARG A 87 -9.06 12.66 -6.17
C ARG A 87 -8.80 11.46 -5.24
N ALA A 88 -7.73 11.51 -4.45
CA ALA A 88 -7.42 10.46 -3.49
C ALA A 88 -8.38 10.50 -2.29
N ASP A 89 -8.92 9.34 -1.91
CA ASP A 89 -9.75 9.21 -0.70
C ASP A 89 -8.86 9.21 0.56
N LYS A 90 -8.60 10.41 1.08
CA LYS A 90 -7.72 10.63 2.24
C LYS A 90 -8.24 9.94 3.51
N SER A 91 -9.56 9.82 3.66
CA SER A 91 -10.21 9.16 4.81
C SER A 91 -9.99 7.65 4.77
N PHE A 92 -10.22 7.03 3.62
CA PHE A 92 -9.90 5.62 3.38
C PHE A 92 -8.43 5.32 3.65
N LEU A 93 -7.51 6.10 3.08
CA LEU A 93 -6.06 5.87 3.22
C LEU A 93 -5.59 6.01 4.68
N ARG A 94 -6.20 6.94 5.44
CA ARG A 94 -5.96 7.08 6.89
C ARG A 94 -6.45 5.85 7.63
N GLU A 95 -7.68 5.39 7.37
CA GLU A 95 -8.23 4.19 8.01
C GLU A 95 -7.39 2.94 7.70
N LEU A 96 -7.05 2.73 6.42
CA LEU A 96 -6.21 1.63 5.96
C LEU A 96 -4.89 1.60 6.72
N SER A 97 -4.20 2.74 6.78
CA SER A 97 -2.89 2.84 7.43
C SER A 97 -2.99 2.62 8.95
N LEU A 98 -3.97 3.24 9.62
CA LEU A 98 -4.17 3.10 11.07
C LEU A 98 -4.49 1.66 11.48
N LYS A 99 -5.30 0.94 10.70
CA LYS A 99 -5.61 -0.47 10.94
C LYS A 99 -4.42 -1.40 10.66
N ASN A 100 -3.37 -0.90 10.00
CA ASN A 100 -2.21 -1.66 9.57
C ASN A 100 -0.89 -1.03 10.08
N PHE A 101 -0.87 -0.60 11.33
CA PHE A 101 0.34 -0.17 12.06
C PHE A 101 1.12 0.99 11.41
N GLY A 102 0.49 1.77 10.54
CA GLY A 102 1.09 2.89 9.84
C GLY A 102 0.31 4.20 9.98
N PHE A 103 0.66 5.18 9.15
CA PHE A 103 -0.01 6.47 9.03
C PHE A 103 -0.18 6.85 7.57
N SER A 104 -1.12 7.76 7.29
CA SER A 104 -1.23 8.38 5.97
C SER A 104 -0.68 9.81 5.96
N ARG A 105 -0.14 10.23 4.81
CA ARG A 105 0.22 11.63 4.54
C ARG A 105 -0.36 12.06 3.20
N HIS A 106 -0.73 13.34 3.14
CA HIS A 106 -1.08 14.00 1.89
C HIS A 106 0.09 14.83 1.42
N ILE A 107 0.43 14.72 0.14
CA ILE A 107 1.49 15.47 -0.50
C ILE A 107 0.80 16.57 -1.31
N TYR A 108 1.07 17.82 -0.94
CA TYR A 108 0.50 18.99 -1.60
C TYR A 108 1.36 19.36 -2.80
N GLU A 109 0.72 19.58 -3.95
CA GLU A 109 1.38 19.97 -5.21
C GLU A 109 2.23 21.25 -5.10
N ALA A 110 1.85 22.15 -4.18
CA ALA A 110 2.56 23.41 -3.91
C ALA A 110 3.60 23.29 -2.78
N SER A 111 3.82 22.09 -2.23
CA SER A 111 4.94 21.83 -1.32
C SER A 111 6.06 21.25 -2.14
N ASP A 112 6.97 22.12 -2.55
CA ASP A 112 8.24 21.84 -3.20
C ASP A 112 8.85 20.54 -2.65
N ALA A 113 8.73 19.48 -3.45
CA ALA A 113 9.50 18.26 -3.34
C ALA A 113 10.68 18.35 -4.33
#